data_AF-A0A7C1NZD0-F1
#
_entry.id   AF-A0A7C1NZD0-F1
#
_cell.length_a   1.000
_cell.length_b   1.000
_cell.length_c   1.000
_cell.angle_alpha   90.00
_cell.angle_beta   90.00
_cell.angle_gamma   90.00
#
_symmetry.space_group_name_H-M   'P 1'
#
loop_
_entity.id
_entity.type
_entity.pdbx_description
1 polymer ?
#
loop_
_entity_poly.entity_id
_entity_poly.type
_entity_poly.pdbx_seq_one_letter_code
_entity_poly.pdbx_strand_id
1 'polypeptide(L)' 'ALVSRIGRWLPGRIVIADPSVGAQRVSGIFDLTDPLRTLEAVVHPTGARVRRVTSFVTVISPL' A
#
# COMPACT_ATOMS: atom_id res chain seq x y z
N ALA A 1 0.49 8.64 4.84
CA ALA A 1 -0.63 8.69 5.82
C ALA A 1 -1.71 7.62 5.55
N LEU A 2 -2.28 7.54 4.33
CA LEU A 2 -3.33 6.57 3.99
C LEU A 2 -2.86 5.11 4.09
N VAL A 3 -1.71 4.77 3.47
CA VAL A 3 -1.08 3.44 3.56
C VAL A 3 -0.89 3.00 5.00
N SER A 4 -0.40 3.88 5.87
CA SER A 4 -0.22 3.60 7.30
C SER A 4 -1.53 3.33 8.03
N ARG A 5 -2.66 3.88 7.55
CA ARG A 5 -3.98 3.60 8.11
C ARG A 5 -4.41 2.17 7.76
N ILE A 6 -4.30 1.77 6.50
CA ILE A 6 -4.62 0.41 6.01
C ILE A 6 -3.68 -0.63 6.61
N GLY A 7 -2.40 -0.29 6.78
CA GLY A 7 -1.39 -1.19 7.32
C GLY A 7 -1.64 -1.70 8.74
N ARG A 8 -2.59 -1.13 9.49
CA ARG A 8 -2.98 -1.64 10.81
C ARG A 8 -3.63 -3.02 10.74
N TRP A 9 -4.20 -3.39 9.60
CA TRP A 9 -4.84 -4.68 9.35
C TRP A 9 -3.92 -5.69 8.65
N LEU A 10 -2.69 -5.30 8.32
CA LEU A 10 -1.70 -6.17 7.70
C LEU A 10 -0.65 -6.61 8.72
N PRO A 11 -0.21 -7.88 8.69
CA PRO A 11 0.89 -8.32 9.53
C PRO A 11 2.21 -7.64 9.10
N GLY A 12 2.97 -7.17 10.08
CA GLY A 12 4.33 -6.66 9.88
C GLY A 12 4.41 -5.22 9.38
N ARG A 13 5.40 -4.93 8.53
CA ARG A 13 5.74 -3.57 8.10
C ARG A 13 5.53 -3.37 6.60
N ILE A 14 5.04 -2.18 6.27
CA ILE A 14 4.94 -1.70 4.89
C ILE A 14 6.08 -0.71 4.64
N VAL A 15 6.85 -0.96 3.58
CA VAL A 15 7.95 -0.10 3.14
C VAL A 15 7.55 0.52 1.81
N ILE A 16 7.60 1.85 1.70
CA ILE A 16 7.47 2.56 0.42
C ILE A 16 8.88 2.81 -0.08
N ALA A 17 9.27 2.14 -1.16
CA ALA A 17 10.65 2.17 -1.68
C ALA A 17 11.00 3.48 -2.41
N ASP A 18 9.98 4.19 -2.91
CA ASP A 18 10.14 5.45 -3.63
C ASP A 18 9.33 6.59 -2.96
N PRO A 19 9.96 7.67 -2.48
CA PRO A 19 9.27 8.80 -1.86
C PRO A 19 8.22 9.46 -2.75
N SER A 20 8.40 9.44 -4.08
CA SER A 20 7.46 10.03 -5.03
C SER A 20 6.09 9.38 -4.93
N VAL A 21 6.02 8.06 -4.73
CA VAL A 21 4.78 7.30 -4.52
C VAL A 21 4.11 7.71 -3.19
N GLY A 22 4.91 7.85 -2.13
CA GLY A 22 4.42 8.21 -0.80
C GLY A 22 3.82 9.62 -0.70
N ALA A 23 4.20 10.51 -1.61
CA ALA A 23 3.72 11.89 -1.67
C ALA A 23 2.41 12.06 -2.46
N GLN A 24 2.02 11.07 -3.27
CA GLN A 24 0.83 11.18 -4.11
C GLN A 24 -0.47 11.12 -3.27
N ARG A 25 -1.42 11.97 -3.63
CA ARG A 25 -2.74 12.01 -3.01
C ARG A 25 -3.66 11.00 -3.68
N VAL A 26 -4.24 10.12 -2.87
CA VAL A 26 -5.26 9.16 -3.30
C VAL A 26 -6.50 9.36 -2.43
N SER A 27 -7.67 9.37 -3.07
CA SER A 27 -8.97 9.50 -2.42
C SER A 27 -9.92 8.45 -2.97
N GLY A 28 -10.79 7.93 -2.12
CA GLY A 28 -11.79 6.95 -2.51
C GLY A 28 -12.37 6.22 -1.31
N ILE A 29 -13.35 5.37 -1.59
CA ILE A 29 -13.92 4.42 -0.63
C ILE A 29 -13.25 3.07 -0.91
N PHE A 30 -12.72 2.43 0.12
CA PHE A 30 -12.00 1.17 0.01
C PHE A 30 -12.54 0.16 1.02
N ASP A 31 -12.68 -1.08 0.58
CA ASP A 31 -13.16 -2.19 1.41
C ASP A 31 -11.99 -2.83 2.17
N LEU A 32 -11.98 -2.69 3.49
CA LEU A 32 -10.91 -3.24 4.34
C LEU A 32 -11.10 -4.72 4.69
N THR A 33 -12.11 -5.41 4.14
CA THR A 33 -12.30 -6.86 4.32
C THR A 33 -11.13 -7.66 3.76
N ASP A 34 -10.49 -7.17 2.69
CA ASP A 34 -9.20 -7.63 2.20
C ASP A 34 -8.20 -6.45 2.18
N PRO A 35 -7.44 -6.23 3.26
CA PRO A 35 -6.56 -5.07 3.37
C PRO A 35 -5.38 -5.12 2.39
N LEU A 36 -4.96 -6.30 1.93
CA LEU A 36 -3.88 -6.42 0.96
C LEU A 36 -4.36 -6.00 -0.43
N ARG A 37 -5.52 -6.50 -0.85
CA ARG A 37 -6.14 -6.10 -2.12
C ARG A 37 -6.52 -4.62 -2.12
N THR A 38 -6.99 -4.10 -0.98
CA THR A 38 -7.21 -2.66 -0.85
C THR A 38 -5.91 -1.86 -0.97
N LEU A 39 -4.81 -2.34 -0.42
CA LEU A 39 -3.52 -1.67 -0.59
C LEU A 39 -3.12 -1.62 -2.07
N GLU A 40 -3.33 -2.69 -2.83
CA GLU A 40 -3.11 -2.73 -4.29
C GLU A 40 -3.99 -1.70 -5.01
N ALA A 41 -5.28 -1.65 -4.71
CA ALA A 41 -6.20 -0.68 -5.30
C ALA A 41 -5.82 0.77 -4.98
N VAL A 42 -5.28 1.04 -3.78
CA VAL A 42 -4.84 2.37 -3.37
C VAL A 42 -3.59 2.84 -4.12
N VAL A 43 -2.66 1.94 -4.43
CA VAL A 43 -1.39 2.31 -5.09
C VAL A 43 -1.46 2.22 -6.62
N HIS A 44 -2.46 1.54 -7.18
CA HIS A 44 -2.61 1.43 -8.63
C HIS A 44 -2.68 2.80 -9.36
N PRO A 45 -3.48 3.79 -8.89
CA PRO A 45 -3.54 5.11 -9.54
C PRO A 45 -2.23 5.89 -9.49
N THR A 46 -1.30 5.51 -8.61
CA THR A 46 -0.02 6.21 -8.45
C THR A 46 1.08 5.67 -9.38
N GLY A 47 0.75 4.67 -10.21
CA GLY A 47 1.73 3.96 -11.03
C GLY A 47 2.67 3.06 -10.21
N ALA A 48 2.22 2.64 -9.02
CA ALA A 48 2.98 1.77 -8.13
C ALA A 48 2.32 0.38 -8.00
N ARG A 49 3.10 -0.57 -7.50
CA ARG A 49 2.67 -1.94 -7.21
C ARG A 49 2.98 -2.32 -5.77
N VAL A 50 2.21 -3.25 -5.25
CA VAL A 50 2.45 -3.91 -3.97
C VAL A 50 3.17 -5.23 -4.22
N ARG A 51 4.22 -5.51 -3.46
CA ARG A 51 4.91 -6.80 -3.47
C ARG A 51 5.13 -7.27 -2.03
N ARG A 52 4.55 -8.41 -1.69
CA ARG A 52 4.79 -9.07 -0.40
C ARG A 52 6.06 -9.91 -0.52
N VAL A 53 7.12 -9.48 0.17
CA VAL A 53 8.44 -10.14 0.12
C VAL A 53 8.48 -11.30 1.10
N THR A 54 7.86 -11.13 2.27
CA THR A 54 7.69 -12.16 3.31
C THR A 54 6.32 -12.00 3.98
N SER A 55 5.97 -12.89 4.90
CA SER A 55 4.73 -12.78 5.68
C SER A 55 4.62 -11.51 6.54
N PHE A 56 5.73 -10.79 6.77
CA PHE A 56 5.78 -9.58 7.61
C PHE A 56 6.39 -8.36 6.91
N VAL A 57 6.72 -8.46 5.62
CA VAL A 57 7.31 -7.37 4.85
C VAL A 57 6.56 -7.21 3.54
N THR A 58 5.91 -6.06 3.40
CA THR A 58 5.25 -5.63 2.18
C THR A 58 5.98 -4.40 1.64
N VAL A 59 6.36 -4.43 0.37
CA VAL A 59 7.06 -3.33 -0.30
C VAL A 59 6.14 -2.72 -1.35
N ILE A 60 6.04 -1.39 -1.36
CA ILE A 60 5.39 -0.62 -2.41
C ILE A 60 6.49 0.04 -3.23
N SER A 61 6.50 -0.19 -4.54
CA SER A 61 7.46 0.41 -5.47
C SER A 61 6.74 0.93 -6.70
N PRO A 62 7.33 1.88 -7.45
CA PRO A 62 6.89 2.15 -8.82
C PRO A 62 6.84 0.86 -9.65
N LEU A 63 5.98 0.87 -10.68
CA LEU A 63 5.88 -0.20 -11.67
C LEU A 63 7.21 -0.40 -12.41
#